data_AF-A0A6C0B744-F1
#
_entry.id   AF-A0A6C0B744-F1
#
_cell.length_a   1.000
_cell.length_b   1.000
_cell.length_c   1.000
_cell.angle_alpha   90.00
_cell.angle_beta   90.00
_cell.angle_gamma   90.00
#
_symmetry.space_group_name_H-M   'P 1'
#
loop_
_entity.id
_entity.type
_entity.pdbx_description
1 polymer ?
#
loop_
_entity_poly.entity_id
_entity_poly.type
_entity_poly.pdbx_seq_one_letter_code
_entity_poly.pdbx_strand_id
1 'polypeptide(L)'
;MTTTPDDIIYYEPKMVLNLTERDRSGDIDMNAFIVYDEDEDLIYVYGSRGYESRGNTTYVKYVKTFSCYNALFNFISLSMGFGTNHRLDISVNMIAGLTNYSEYSDFVSKVSRSNEIVAYDNTRITKKELMRYIFAFL
;
A
#
# COMPACT_ATOMS: atom_id res chain seq x y z
N MET A 1 -18.35 5.47 -27.59
CA MET A 1 -17.65 4.22 -27.96
C MET A 1 -18.04 3.20 -26.92
N THR A 2 -18.71 2.13 -27.31
CA THR A 2 -19.15 1.05 -26.41
C THR A 2 -18.01 0.03 -26.30
N THR A 3 -17.31 0.03 -25.17
CA THR A 3 -16.29 -0.98 -24.85
C THR A 3 -16.96 -2.33 -24.64
N THR A 4 -16.42 -3.36 -25.29
CA THR A 4 -16.80 -4.75 -25.04
C THR A 4 -16.20 -5.22 -23.71
N PRO A 5 -16.78 -6.22 -23.01
CA PRO A 5 -16.40 -6.60 -21.64
C PRO A 5 -14.97 -7.15 -21.47
N ASP A 6 -14.20 -7.30 -22.56
CA ASP A 6 -12.89 -7.96 -22.60
C ASP A 6 -11.71 -6.98 -22.82
N ASP A 7 -11.94 -5.67 -22.86
CA ASP A 7 -10.87 -4.69 -23.00
C ASP A 7 -10.10 -4.53 -21.68
N ILE A 8 -8.88 -5.08 -21.62
CA ILE A 8 -7.96 -4.87 -20.50
C ILE A 8 -7.57 -3.39 -20.47
N ILE A 9 -8.00 -2.68 -19.44
CA ILE A 9 -7.63 -1.28 -19.21
C ILE A 9 -6.24 -1.27 -18.58
N TYR A 10 -5.27 -0.70 -19.28
CA TYR A 10 -3.95 -0.45 -18.71
C TYR A 10 -3.92 0.95 -18.11
N TYR A 11 -3.59 1.01 -16.83
CA TYR A 11 -3.34 2.29 -16.16
C TYR A 11 -1.91 2.76 -16.44
N GLU A 12 -1.76 4.08 -16.57
CA GLU A 12 -0.45 4.75 -16.62
C GLU A 12 0.40 4.35 -15.40
N PRO A 13 1.74 4.38 -15.52
CA PRO A 13 2.61 4.16 -14.38
C PRO A 13 2.24 5.09 -13.21
N LYS A 14 2.04 4.52 -12.02
CA LYS A 14 1.69 5.27 -10.82
C LYS A 14 2.71 5.07 -9.72
N MET A 15 2.91 6.13 -8.94
CA MET A 15 3.60 6.00 -7.66
C MET A 15 2.68 5.33 -6.65
N VAL A 16 3.24 4.39 -5.90
CA VAL A 16 2.54 3.63 -4.89
C VAL A 16 3.33 3.69 -3.60
N LEU A 17 2.69 4.13 -2.53
CA LEU A 17 3.29 4.12 -1.21
C LEU A 17 3.04 2.75 -0.57
N ASN A 18 4.10 2.01 -0.28
CA ASN A 18 4.07 0.74 0.40
C ASN A 18 4.51 0.93 1.86
N LEU A 19 3.70 0.43 2.78
CA LEU A 19 3.97 0.35 4.20
C LEU A 19 4.01 -1.12 4.61
N THR A 20 5.08 -1.54 5.27
CA THR A 20 5.24 -2.92 5.75
C THR A 20 5.54 -2.90 7.24
N GLU A 21 4.77 -3.65 8.02
CA GLU A 21 5.00 -3.90 9.44
C GLU A 21 5.52 -5.32 9.62
N ARG A 22 6.53 -5.45 10.48
CA ARG A 22 7.18 -6.72 10.77
C ARG A 22 6.95 -7.11 12.22
N ASP A 23 6.73 -8.39 12.43
CA ASP A 23 6.65 -8.97 13.76
C ASP A 23 8.02 -8.97 14.47
N ARG A 24 8.06 -9.51 15.69
CA ARG A 24 9.30 -9.62 16.47
C ARG A 24 10.34 -10.57 15.85
N SER A 25 9.92 -11.47 14.98
CA SER A 25 10.77 -12.43 14.28
C SER A 25 11.38 -11.82 13.00
N GLY A 26 10.89 -10.64 12.58
CA GLY A 26 11.27 -9.98 11.34
C GLY A 26 10.41 -10.39 10.13
N ASP A 27 9.43 -11.25 10.34
CA ASP A 27 8.46 -11.67 9.33
C ASP A 27 7.46 -10.52 9.08
N ILE A 28 6.99 -10.40 7.84
CA ILE A 28 5.94 -9.44 7.51
C ILE A 28 4.64 -9.88 8.19
N ASP A 29 4.10 -9.06 9.10
CA ASP A 29 2.77 -9.29 9.71
C ASP A 29 1.70 -8.50 8.95
N MET A 30 2.03 -7.27 8.52
CA MET A 30 1.12 -6.43 7.74
C MET A 30 1.81 -5.73 6.57
N ASN A 31 1.06 -5.56 5.50
CA ASN A 31 1.48 -4.81 4.33
C ASN A 31 0.30 -3.98 3.81
N ALA A 32 0.54 -2.74 3.41
CA ALA A 32 -0.45 -1.89 2.77
C ALA A 32 0.17 -1.04 1.66
N PHE A 33 -0.49 -1.06 0.51
CA PHE A 33 -0.24 -0.18 -0.62
C PHE A 33 -1.27 0.93 -0.64
N ILE A 34 -0.82 2.16 -0.79
CA ILE A 34 -1.65 3.35 -0.86
C ILE A 34 -1.45 3.99 -2.23
N VAL A 35 -2.57 4.24 -2.92
CA VAL A 35 -2.63 4.82 -4.26
C VAL A 35 -3.63 5.95 -4.26
N TYR A 36 -3.31 7.04 -4.95
CA TYR A 36 -4.26 8.10 -5.23
C TYR A 36 -4.84 7.96 -6.64
N ASP A 37 -6.16 8.08 -6.71
CA ASP A 37 -6.92 8.12 -7.95
C ASP A 37 -7.34 9.56 -8.22
N GLU A 38 -6.66 10.18 -9.20
CA GLU A 38 -6.90 11.56 -9.63
C GLU A 38 -8.27 11.74 -10.31
N ASP A 39 -8.80 10.69 -10.96
CA ASP A 39 -10.07 10.77 -11.69
C ASP A 39 -11.26 10.78 -10.72
N GLU A 40 -11.16 10.02 -9.64
CA GLU A 40 -12.20 9.91 -8.60
C GLU A 40 -11.97 10.81 -7.38
N ASP A 41 -10.79 11.45 -7.26
CA ASP A 41 -10.32 12.17 -6.07
C ASP A 41 -10.41 11.29 -4.79
N LEU A 42 -9.93 10.06 -4.89
CA LEU A 42 -10.00 9.05 -3.82
C LEU A 42 -8.64 8.42 -3.54
N ILE A 43 -8.44 8.05 -2.27
CA ILE A 43 -7.25 7.31 -1.82
C ILE A 43 -7.64 5.86 -1.57
N TYR A 44 -7.01 4.96 -2.30
CA TYR A 44 -7.18 3.53 -2.18
C TYR A 44 -6.09 2.93 -1.29
N VAL A 45 -6.48 2.01 -0.41
CA VAL A 45 -5.58 1.22 0.43
C VAL A 45 -5.83 -0.26 0.21
N TYR A 46 -4.82 -0.94 -0.30
CA TYR A 46 -4.79 -2.39 -0.51
C TYR A 46 -3.88 -3.00 0.52
N GLY A 47 -4.40 -3.84 1.41
CA GLY A 47 -3.57 -4.42 2.45
C GLY A 47 -3.84 -5.88 2.71
N SER A 48 -2.91 -6.45 3.45
CA SER A 48 -2.99 -7.82 3.94
C SER A 48 -2.47 -7.91 5.37
N ARG A 49 -3.03 -8.84 6.14
CA ARG A 49 -2.49 -9.28 7.42
C ARG A 49 -2.28 -10.79 7.43
N GLY A 50 -1.12 -11.26 7.90
CA GLY A 50 -0.83 -12.68 8.09
C GLY A 50 0.64 -13.06 7.83
N TYR A 51 1.01 -14.26 8.28
CA TYR A 51 2.39 -14.78 8.22
C TYR A 51 2.62 -15.66 6.99
N GLU A 52 3.73 -15.44 6.29
CA GLU A 52 4.17 -16.26 5.15
C GLU A 52 4.90 -17.55 5.59
N SER A 53 5.48 -17.56 6.79
CA SER A 53 6.54 -18.50 7.21
C SER A 53 6.09 -19.93 7.60
N ARG A 54 4.82 -20.32 7.45
CA ARG A 54 4.32 -21.65 7.91
C ARG A 54 3.49 -22.47 6.92
N GLY A 55 3.57 -22.18 5.62
CA GLY A 55 3.01 -23.08 4.59
C GLY A 55 1.48 -23.22 4.60
N ASN A 56 0.77 -22.32 5.28
CA ASN A 56 -0.69 -22.15 5.22
C ASN A 56 -0.99 -20.65 5.23
N THR A 57 -0.96 -20.05 4.04
CA THR A 57 -1.11 -18.61 3.82
C THR A 57 -2.58 -18.25 3.63
N THR A 58 -3.27 -17.92 4.72
CA THR A 58 -4.56 -17.19 4.63
C THR A 58 -4.30 -15.74 5.02
N TYR A 59 -3.76 -14.96 4.09
CA TYR A 59 -3.74 -13.50 4.24
C TYR A 59 -5.18 -13.00 4.27
N VAL A 60 -5.57 -12.27 5.31
CA VAL A 60 -6.79 -11.47 5.25
C VAL A 60 -6.46 -10.26 4.40
N LYS A 61 -6.89 -10.30 3.13
CA LYS A 61 -6.74 -9.19 2.17
C LYS A 61 -7.92 -8.23 2.33
N TYR A 62 -7.66 -6.94 2.19
CA TYR A 62 -8.70 -5.91 2.24
C TYR A 62 -8.42 -4.78 1.25
N VAL A 63 -9.50 -4.14 0.84
CA VAL A 63 -9.51 -2.90 0.08
C VAL A 63 -10.35 -1.88 0.82
N LYS A 64 -9.81 -0.68 1.01
CA LYS A 64 -10.53 0.46 1.60
C LYS A 64 -10.26 1.73 0.82
N THR A 65 -11.28 2.57 0.73
CA THR A 65 -11.19 3.90 0.10
C THR A 65 -11.41 4.99 1.13
N PHE A 66 -10.73 6.12 0.91
CA PHE A 66 -10.80 7.29 1.76
C PHE A 66 -10.84 8.55 0.89
N SER A 67 -11.79 9.44 1.16
CA SER A 67 -11.83 10.79 0.60
C SER A 67 -11.19 11.84 1.53
N CYS A 68 -10.67 11.43 2.69
CA CYS A 68 -9.99 12.35 3.61
C CYS A 68 -8.76 11.74 4.28
N TYR A 69 -7.69 12.52 4.31
CA TYR A 69 -6.38 12.12 4.85
C TYR A 69 -6.41 11.80 6.35
N ASN A 70 -7.32 12.41 7.11
CA ASN A 70 -7.46 12.10 8.54
C ASN A 70 -8.02 10.69 8.77
N ALA A 71 -9.02 10.27 7.99
CA ALA A 71 -9.57 8.91 8.10
C ALA A 71 -8.55 7.87 7.62
N LEU A 72 -7.85 8.15 6.53
CA LEU A 72 -6.72 7.33 6.06
C LEU A 72 -5.67 7.16 7.17
N PHE A 73 -5.20 8.27 7.76
CA PHE A 73 -4.21 8.23 8.84
C PHE A 73 -4.68 7.35 10.00
N ASN A 74 -5.90 7.56 10.47
CA ASN A 74 -6.46 6.78 11.58
C ASN A 74 -6.52 5.29 11.23
N PHE A 75 -6.92 4.96 10.00
CA PHE A 75 -6.97 3.59 9.52
C PHE A 75 -5.60 2.92 9.50
N ILE A 76 -4.58 3.55 8.89
CA ILE A 76 -3.21 3.00 8.87
C ILE A 76 -2.65 2.90 10.29
N SER A 77 -2.89 3.91 11.14
CA SER A 77 -2.43 3.90 12.53
C SER A 77 -2.97 2.75 13.35
N LEU A 78 -4.26 2.43 13.15
CA LEU A 78 -4.93 1.36 13.88
C LEU A 78 -4.59 -0.02 13.31
N SER A 79 -4.55 -0.13 11.99
CA SER A 79 -4.23 -1.40 11.33
C SER A 79 -2.79 -1.82 11.63
N MET A 80 -1.81 -0.92 11.45
CA MET A 80 -0.38 -1.24 11.56
C MET A 80 0.25 -0.94 12.94
N GLY A 81 -0.52 -0.42 13.90
CA GLY A 81 -0.03 -0.22 15.27
C GLY A 81 1.10 0.80 15.44
N PHE A 82 1.40 1.67 14.46
CA PHE A 82 2.50 2.65 14.62
C PHE A 82 2.23 3.66 15.76
N GLY A 83 0.95 3.87 16.12
CA GLY A 83 0.55 4.64 17.30
C GLY A 83 0.98 4.01 18.63
N THR A 84 1.32 2.72 18.65
CA THR A 84 1.69 1.93 19.83
C THR A 84 3.15 1.45 19.81
N ASN A 85 4.07 2.25 19.25
CA ASN A 85 5.51 1.99 19.10
C ASN A 85 5.91 0.95 18.03
N HIS A 86 5.00 0.50 17.16
CA HIS A 86 5.41 -0.35 16.04
C HIS A 86 6.26 0.45 15.05
N ARG A 87 7.15 -0.26 14.36
CA ARG A 87 8.08 0.30 13.38
C ARG A 87 7.71 -0.27 12.02
N LEU A 88 7.82 0.58 11.00
CA LEU A 88 7.40 0.27 9.65
C LEU A 88 8.56 0.44 8.69
N ASP A 89 8.59 -0.38 7.67
CA ASP A 89 9.30 -0.10 6.43
C ASP A 89 8.35 0.73 5.55
N ILE A 90 8.85 1.83 4.97
CA ILE A 90 8.11 2.69 4.06
C ILE A 90 8.88 2.80 2.76
N SER A 91 8.22 2.56 1.63
CA SER A 91 8.81 2.73 0.31
C SER A 91 7.81 3.35 -0.66
N VAL A 92 8.31 4.16 -1.59
CA VAL A 92 7.54 4.64 -2.75
C VAL A 92 8.06 3.92 -3.97
N ASN A 93 7.16 3.24 -4.68
CA ASN A 93 7.49 2.45 -5.85
C ASN A 93 6.82 3.04 -7.10
N MET A 94 7.50 3.00 -8.24
CA MET A 94 6.88 3.26 -9.54
C MET A 94 6.36 1.94 -10.11
N ILE A 95 5.05 1.81 -10.28
CA ILE A 95 4.41 0.58 -10.79
C ILE A 95 3.77 0.85 -12.14
N ALA A 96 4.05 0.00 -13.12
CA ALA A 96 3.49 0.08 -14.48
C ALA A 96 2.67 -1.17 -14.85
N GLY A 97 1.82 -1.01 -15.87
CA GLY A 97 1.04 -2.09 -16.47
C GLY A 97 -0.03 -2.68 -15.53
N LEU A 98 -0.51 -1.90 -14.57
CA LEU A 98 -1.66 -2.31 -13.74
C LEU A 98 -2.88 -2.42 -14.64
N THR A 99 -3.64 -3.50 -14.46
CA THR A 99 -4.85 -3.78 -15.24
C THR A 99 -6.13 -3.60 -14.42
N ASN A 100 -5.99 -3.60 -13.10
CA ASN A 100 -6.98 -3.16 -12.13
C ASN A 100 -6.24 -2.66 -10.88
N TYR A 101 -6.88 -1.81 -10.09
CA TYR A 101 -6.38 -1.51 -8.75
C TYR A 101 -6.88 -2.53 -7.72
N SER A 102 -7.89 -3.34 -8.02
CA SER A 102 -8.61 -4.17 -7.03
C SER A 102 -7.79 -5.29 -6.37
N GLU A 103 -6.63 -5.65 -6.89
CA GLU A 103 -5.91 -6.85 -6.44
C GLU A 103 -4.59 -6.56 -5.72
N TYR A 104 -4.58 -6.80 -4.40
CA TYR A 104 -3.37 -6.79 -3.57
C TYR A 104 -2.22 -7.62 -4.16
N SER A 105 -2.55 -8.77 -4.79
CA SER A 105 -1.56 -9.67 -5.39
C SER A 105 -0.80 -9.03 -6.55
N ASP A 106 -1.45 -8.17 -7.34
CA ASP A 106 -0.80 -7.47 -8.44
C ASP A 106 0.24 -6.47 -7.93
N PHE A 107 -0.08 -5.72 -6.86
CA PHE A 107 0.86 -4.82 -6.22
C PHE A 107 2.09 -5.57 -5.68
N VAL A 108 1.87 -6.65 -4.93
CA VAL A 108 2.98 -7.46 -4.37
C VAL A 108 3.90 -7.96 -5.47
N SER A 109 3.35 -8.44 -6.58
CA SER A 109 4.15 -9.01 -7.68
C SER A 109 5.03 -7.98 -8.42
N LYS A 110 4.73 -6.69 -8.27
CA LYS A 110 5.38 -5.60 -9.02
C LYS A 110 6.23 -4.68 -8.17
N VAL A 111 6.08 -4.70 -6.85
CA VAL A 111 6.93 -3.93 -5.94
C VAL A 111 8.26 -4.64 -5.74
N SER A 112 9.36 -3.93 -5.97
CA SER A 112 10.71 -4.46 -5.87
C SER A 112 11.72 -3.37 -5.54
N ARG A 113 12.89 -3.71 -4.99
CA ARG A 113 13.96 -2.73 -4.76
C ARG A 113 14.41 -2.01 -6.05
N SER A 114 14.24 -2.62 -7.22
CA SER A 114 14.64 -2.03 -8.50
C SER A 114 13.73 -0.90 -9.01
N ASN A 115 12.50 -0.78 -8.48
CA ASN A 115 11.57 0.29 -8.83
C ASN A 115 11.20 1.18 -7.63
N GLU A 116 11.95 1.09 -6.54
CA GLU A 116 11.84 2.02 -5.41
C GLU A 116 12.46 3.38 -5.77
N ILE A 117 11.68 4.45 -5.56
CA ILE A 117 12.13 5.83 -5.66
C ILE A 117 12.79 6.26 -4.35
N VAL A 118 12.19 5.84 -3.23
CA VAL A 118 12.68 6.11 -1.88
C VAL A 118 12.24 4.99 -0.96
N ALA A 119 13.10 4.59 -0.02
CA ALA A 119 12.75 3.62 1.02
C ALA A 119 13.46 3.94 2.34
N TYR A 120 12.76 3.68 3.44
CA TYR A 120 13.29 3.74 4.79
C TYR A 120 12.79 2.54 5.58
N ASP A 121 13.74 1.75 6.08
CA ASP A 121 13.42 0.54 6.83
C ASP A 121 13.37 0.83 8.34
N ASN A 122 12.50 0.11 9.05
CA ASN A 122 12.41 0.09 10.51
C ASN A 122 12.25 1.48 11.15
N THR A 123 11.45 2.35 10.53
CA THR A 123 11.22 3.72 11.00
C THR A 123 9.97 3.83 11.85
N ARG A 124 9.96 4.79 12.77
CA ARG A 124 8.77 5.13 13.54
C ARG A 124 8.03 6.25 12.82
N ILE A 125 6.92 5.91 12.19
CA ILE A 125 6.17 6.88 11.39
C ILE A 125 5.22 7.69 12.29
N THR A 126 5.37 9.01 12.24
CA THR A 126 4.42 9.96 12.81
C THR A 126 3.35 10.36 11.78
N LYS A 127 2.24 10.96 12.23
CA LYS A 127 1.24 11.57 11.34
C LYS A 127 1.88 12.53 10.34
N LYS A 128 2.76 13.41 10.83
CA LYS A 128 3.42 14.42 10.00
C LYS A 128 4.28 13.78 8.91
N GLU A 129 4.97 12.69 9.23
CA GLU A 129 5.80 11.98 8.26
C GLU A 129 4.94 11.24 7.23
N LEU A 130 3.93 10.48 7.65
CA LEU A 130 3.04 9.79 6.71
C LEU A 130 2.39 10.77 5.73
N MET A 131 1.88 11.90 6.23
CA MET A 131 1.28 12.93 5.38
C MET A 131 2.31 13.56 4.43
N ARG A 132 3.57 13.72 4.85
CA ARG A 132 4.63 14.21 3.95
C ARG A 132 4.88 13.27 2.78
N TYR A 133 4.87 11.94 2.99
CA TYR A 133 5.02 11.00 1.89
C TYR A 133 3.82 11.05 0.95
N ILE A 134 2.62 11.04 1.51
CA ILE A 134 1.40 11.08 0.72
C ILE A 134 1.39 12.35 -0.14
N PHE A 135 1.50 13.55 0.43
CA PHE A 135 1.45 14.79 -0.36
C PHE A 135 2.63 15.01 -1.32
N ALA A 136 3.74 14.32 -1.12
CA ALA A 136 4.91 14.47 -1.99
C ALA A 136 4.91 13.51 -3.18
N PHE A 137 4.23 12.37 -3.06
CA PHE A 137 4.35 11.27 -4.02
C PHE A 137 3.02 10.70 -4.52
N LEU A 138 1.91 10.96 -3.84
CA LEU A 138 0.56 10.53 -4.22
C LEU A 138 -0.31 11.77 -4.45
#